data_AF-A0A969DPP9-F1
#
_entry.id   AF-A0A969DPP9-F1
#
_cell.length_a   1.000
_cell.length_b   1.000
_cell.length_c   1.000
_cell.angle_alpha   90.00
_cell.angle_beta   90.00
_cell.angle_gamma   90.00
#
_symmetry.space_group_name_H-M   'P 1'
#
loop_
_entity.id
_entity.type
_entity.pdbx_description
1 polymer ?
#
loop_
_entity_poly.entity_id
_entity_poly.type
_entity_poly.pdbx_seq_one_letter_code
_entity_poly.pdbx_strand_id
1 'polypeptide(L)' 'MNKVRPRHIQGYTYLHLSDLPFDQMVHFKEWIVETDILKLRSNTKTLENCVLYDQYDFWFEHIRGESHHFEHSGF' A
#
# COMPACT_ATOMS: atom_id res chain seq x y z
N MET A 1 12.32 -6.62 0.95
CA MET A 1 11.21 -6.07 0.13
C MET A 1 11.40 -4.56 -0.03
N ASN A 2 11.33 -4.00 -1.24
CA ASN A 2 11.56 -2.57 -1.48
C ASN A 2 10.25 -1.76 -1.39
N LYS A 3 10.31 -0.59 -0.74
CA LYS A 3 9.16 0.33 -0.61
C LYS A 3 8.86 0.98 -1.95
N VAL A 4 7.59 0.95 -2.38
CA VAL A 4 7.15 1.62 -3.60
C VAL A 4 6.97 3.12 -3.33
N ARG A 5 7.32 3.95 -4.32
CA ARG A 5 7.18 5.40 -4.24
C ARG A 5 5.75 5.82 -4.60
N PRO A 6 5.17 6.81 -3.92
CA PRO A 6 3.83 7.27 -4.22
C PRO A 6 3.76 7.99 -5.57
N ARG A 7 2.53 8.07 -6.08
CA ARG A 7 2.14 9.01 -7.13
C ARG A 7 1.33 10.16 -6.52
N HIS A 8 1.30 11.29 -7.21
CA HIS A 8 0.56 12.47 -6.78
C HIS A 8 -0.42 12.92 -7.85
N ILE A 9 -1.68 13.18 -7.47
CA ILE A 9 -2.68 13.74 -8.38
C ILE A 9 -3.66 14.62 -7.62
N GLN A 10 -3.85 15.87 -8.08
CA GLN A 10 -4.82 16.82 -7.51
C GLN A 10 -4.74 16.95 -5.97
N GLY A 11 -3.53 16.89 -5.40
CA GLY A 11 -3.31 16.96 -3.95
C GLY A 11 -3.41 15.63 -3.19
N TYR A 12 -3.80 14.54 -3.86
CA TYR A 12 -3.78 13.19 -3.29
C TYR A 12 -2.45 12.49 -3.53
N THR A 13 -1.94 11.85 -2.48
CA THR A 13 -0.77 10.97 -2.53
C THR A 13 -1.26 9.53 -2.46
N TYR A 14 -1.01 8.74 -3.51
CA TYR A 14 -1.66 7.45 -3.69
C TYR A 14 -0.74 6.44 -4.38
N LEU A 15 -1.15 5.18 -4.36
CA LEU A 15 -0.58 4.12 -5.19
C LEU A 15 -1.67 3.46 -6.01
N HIS A 16 -1.30 3.02 -7.21
CA HIS A 16 -2.11 2.10 -7.97
C HIS A 16 -1.71 0.68 -7.58
N LEU A 17 -2.67 -0.18 -7.20
CA LEU A 17 -2.37 -1.54 -6.73
C LEU A 17 -1.62 -2.35 -7.80
N SER A 18 -1.87 -2.10 -9.09
CA SER A 18 -1.16 -2.76 -10.19
C SER A 18 0.29 -2.29 -10.38
N ASP A 19 0.71 -1.20 -9.72
CA ASP A 19 2.11 -0.75 -9.73
C ASP A 19 2.94 -1.45 -8.64
N LEU A 20 2.29 -2.14 -7.71
CA LEU A 20 2.98 -2.91 -6.67
C LEU A 20 3.60 -4.17 -7.29
N PRO A 21 4.79 -4.61 -6.83
CA PRO A 21 5.26 -5.96 -7.07
C PRO A 21 4.19 -6.98 -6.68
N PHE A 22 4.08 -8.08 -7.42
CA PHE A 22 2.99 -9.06 -7.26
C PHE A 22 2.80 -9.51 -5.81
N ASP A 23 3.88 -9.88 -5.12
CA ASP A 23 3.81 -10.32 -3.71
C ASP A 23 3.29 -9.21 -2.79
N GLN A 24 3.72 -7.95 -3.01
CA GLN A 24 3.22 -6.82 -2.24
C GLN A 24 1.73 -6.58 -2.49
N MET A 25 1.31 -6.65 -3.76
CA MET A 25 -0.09 -6.47 -4.11
C MET A 25 -0.97 -7.51 -3.41
N VAL A 26 -0.57 -8.77 -3.42
CA VAL A 26 -1.34 -9.87 -2.80
C VAL A 26 -1.44 -9.65 -1.29
N HIS A 27 -0.31 -9.52 -0.60
CA HIS A 27 -0.30 -9.37 0.86
C HIS A 27 -0.97 -8.08 1.33
N PHE A 28 -0.79 -6.98 0.60
CA PHE A 28 -1.43 -5.72 0.95
C PHE A 28 -2.94 -5.78 0.73
N LYS A 29 -3.42 -6.45 -0.33
CA LYS A 29 -4.86 -6.66 -0.57
C LYS A 29 -5.53 -7.53 0.49
N GLU A 30 -4.80 -8.49 1.07
CA GLU A 30 -5.31 -9.30 2.19
C GLU A 30 -5.40 -8.50 3.50
N TRP A 31 -4.59 -7.45 3.63
CA TRP A 31 -4.52 -6.62 4.83
C TRP A 31 -5.50 -5.43 4.81
N ILE A 32 -5.74 -4.83 3.65
CA ILE A 32 -6.57 -3.64 3.50
C ILE A 32 -8.05 -3.97 3.27
N VAL A 33 -8.95 -3.08 3.71
CA VAL A 33 -10.40 -3.24 3.50
C VAL A 33 -10.79 -2.76 2.10
N GLU A 34 -11.75 -3.42 1.45
CA GLU A 34 -12.21 -3.03 0.11
C GLU A 34 -12.72 -1.57 0.02
N THR A 35 -13.24 -1.02 1.12
CA THR A 35 -13.70 0.38 1.18
C THR A 35 -12.59 1.41 1.05
N ASP A 36 -11.35 1.01 1.33
CA ASP A 36 -10.16 1.85 1.18
C ASP A 36 -9.61 1.82 -0.25
N ILE A 37 -10.15 0.96 -1.12
CA ILE A 37 -9.81 0.94 -2.54
C ILE A 37 -10.58 2.04 -3.26
N LEU A 38 -9.85 3.07 -3.65
CA LEU A 38 -10.36 4.28 -4.25
C LEU A 38 -10.39 4.22 -5.77
N LYS A 39 -11.37 4.93 -6.32
CA LYS A 39 -11.43 5.31 -7.73
C LYS A 39 -11.15 6.80 -7.85
N LEU A 40 -9.95 7.15 -8.31
CA LEU A 40 -9.52 8.53 -8.49
C LEU A 40 -9.87 9.03 -9.89
N ARG A 41 -10.65 10.10 -9.96
CA ARG A 41 -11.01 10.72 -11.24
C ARG A 41 -10.14 11.93 -11.52
N SER A 42 -9.39 11.87 -12.61
CA SER A 42 -8.67 13.02 -13.16
C SER A 42 -9.42 13.57 -14.38
N ASN A 43 -9.09 14.80 -14.79
CA ASN A 43 -9.74 15.45 -15.94
C ASN A 43 -9.68 14.62 -17.24
N THR A 44 -8.68 13.76 -17.40
CA THR A 44 -8.45 13.00 -18.63
C THR A 44 -8.63 11.48 -18.47
N LYS A 45 -8.60 10.95 -17.24
CA LYS A 45 -8.60 9.50 -16.97
C LYS A 45 -9.22 9.19 -15.61
N THR A 46 -9.88 8.05 -15.52
CA THR A 46 -10.28 7.48 -14.24
C THR A 46 -9.30 6.37 -13.88
N LEU A 47 -8.69 6.47 -12.71
CA LEU A 47 -7.83 5.45 -12.15
C LEU A 47 -8.64 4.65 -11.15
N GLU A 48 -8.73 3.35 -11.37
CA GLU A 48 -9.37 2.40 -10.46
C GLU A 48 -8.30 1.73 -9.60
N ASN A 49 -8.67 0.95 -8.59
CA ASN A 49 -7.70 0.19 -7.78
C ASN A 49 -6.58 1.04 -7.16
N CYS A 50 -6.91 2.25 -6.71
CA CYS A 50 -5.97 3.13 -6.04
C CYS A 50 -6.12 3.00 -4.52
N VAL A 51 -5.06 3.26 -3.77
CA VAL A 51 -5.09 3.36 -2.31
C VAL A 51 -4.36 4.61 -1.86
N LEU A 52 -4.71 5.16 -0.70
CA LEU A 52 -3.92 6.26 -0.14
C LEU A 52 -2.53 5.75 0.25
N TYR A 53 -1.52 6.56 0.00
CA TYR A 53 -0.15 6.13 0.28
C TYR A 53 0.07 5.86 1.76
N ASP A 54 -0.54 6.64 2.65
CA ASP A 54 -0.39 6.50 4.10
C ASP A 54 -0.85 5.12 4.60
N GLN A 55 -1.86 4.52 3.96
CA GLN A 55 -2.31 3.16 4.29
C GLN A 55 -1.27 2.11 3.91
N TYR A 56 -0.69 2.24 2.71
CA TYR A 56 0.42 1.39 2.27
C TYR A 56 1.67 1.60 3.13
N ASP A 57 1.96 2.86 3.49
CA ASP A 57 3.10 3.23 4.33
C ASP A 57 3.02 2.53 5.69
N PHE A 58 1.86 2.64 6.34
CA PHE A 58 1.59 1.98 7.61
C PHE A 58 1.74 0.45 7.52
N TRP A 59 1.12 -0.18 6.51
CA TRP A 59 1.27 -1.62 6.28
C TRP A 59 2.72 -2.03 6.07
N PHE A 60 3.45 -1.28 5.24
CA PHE A 60 4.83 -1.60 4.89
C PHE A 60 5.77 -1.47 6.10
N GLU A 61 5.57 -0.48 6.96
CA GLU A 61 6.31 -0.36 8.22
C GLU A 61 5.92 -1.47 9.20
N HIS A 62 4.64 -1.86 9.26
CA HIS A 62 4.19 -2.97 10.12
C HIS A 62 4.91 -4.28 9.81
N ILE A 63 4.88 -4.73 8.56
CA ILE A 63 5.54 -5.99 8.14
C ILE A 63 7.07 -5.94 8.24
N ARG A 64 7.67 -4.74 8.11
CA ARG A 64 9.10 -4.54 8.33
C ARG A 64 9.45 -4.60 9.81
N GLY A 65 8.59 -4.05 10.68
CA GLY A 65 8.74 -4.10 12.12
C GLY A 65 8.56 -5.51 12.69
N GLU A 66 7.62 -6.29 12.16
CA GLU A 66 7.42 -7.70 12.53
C GLU A 66 8.65 -8.57 12.22
N SER A 67 9.38 -8.25 11.14
CA SER A 67 10.63 -8.92 10.80
C SER A 67 11.75 -8.70 11.86
N HIS A 68 11.62 -7.69 12.73
CA HIS A 68 12.56 -7.40 13.81
C HIS A 68 12.11 -7.93 15.19
N HIS A 69 10.88 -8.43 15.34
CA HIS A 69 10.35 -8.86 16.65
C HIS A 69 10.52 -10.37 16.94
N PHE A 70 11.05 -11.14 15.99
CA PHE A 70 11.22 -12.60 16.13
C PHE A 70 12.50 -13.04 16.87
N GLU A 71 13.30 -12.12 17.44
CA GLU A 71 14.56 -12.49 18.13
C GLU A 71 14.48 -12.57 19.67
N HIS A 72 13.33 -12.31 20.31
CA HIS A 72 13.30 -12.19 21.79
C HIS A 72 12.17 -12.92 22.53
N SER A 73 11.69 -14.05 22.00
CA SER A 73 10.82 -14.95 22.77
C SER A 73 11.39 -16.38 22.79
N GLY A 74 12.49 -16.52 23.50
CA GLY A 74 13.03 -17.79 23.96
C GLY A 74 13.39 -17.68 25.44
N PHE A 75 12.42 -17.94 26.31
CA PHE A 75 12.61 -18.33 27.72
C PHE A 75 11.47 -19.24 28.14
#